data_AF-A0A3S1ZXH3-F1
#
_entry.id   AF-A0A3S1ZXH3-F1
#
_cell.length_a   1.000
_cell.length_b   1.000
_cell.length_c   1.000
_cell.angle_alpha   90.00
_cell.angle_beta   90.00
_cell.angle_gamma   90.00
#
_symmetry.space_group_name_H-M   'P 1'
#
loop_
_entity.id
_entity.type
_entity.pdbx_description
1 polymer ?
#
loop_
_entity_poly.entity_id
_entity_poly.type
_entity_poly.pdbx_seq_one_letter_code
_entity_poly.pdbx_strand_id
1 'polypeptide(L)'
;MQRDGMKDLLWFVAVAQERSFTRAAAKLGTSQSTLSSTIKELESRLGVRLLTRTTRSVAPTEAGERLFQSLGPRFDEIEADLASLVAFRDKPSGTVRITLSDHALQTTVWPKLQPVLGDYPDVRVELYSDNGMKNIVEERFDAGVRLGESIDRDMIAVRIG
;
A
#
# COMPACT_ATOMS: atom_id res chain seq x y z
N MET A 1 -2.30 7.48 -22.69
CA MET A 1 -1.14 7.87 -21.85
C MET A 1 -0.17 6.71 -21.83
N GLN A 2 1.05 6.86 -22.37
CA GLN A 2 2.07 5.81 -22.32
C GLN A 2 2.50 5.59 -20.85
N ARG A 3 2.31 4.38 -20.33
CA ARG A 3 2.69 3.99 -18.96
C ARG A 3 4.19 4.22 -18.66
N ASP A 4 5.04 4.15 -19.68
CA ASP A 4 6.49 4.34 -19.53
C ASP A 4 6.88 5.77 -19.14
N GLY A 5 6.05 6.78 -19.43
CA GLY A 5 6.43 8.16 -19.18
C GLY A 5 6.51 8.55 -17.71
N MET A 6 5.77 7.89 -16.82
CA MET A 6 5.75 8.25 -15.39
C MET A 6 7.03 7.81 -14.67
N LYS A 7 7.56 6.64 -15.05
CA LYS A 7 8.84 6.14 -14.51
C LYS A 7 10.00 7.05 -14.89
N ASP A 8 10.04 7.51 -16.14
CA ASP A 8 11.07 8.44 -16.62
C ASP A 8 11.07 9.76 -15.84
N LEU A 9 9.88 10.28 -15.51
CA LEU A 9 9.73 11.49 -14.72
C LEU A 9 10.22 11.31 -13.28
N LEU A 10 9.89 10.17 -12.65
CA LEU A 10 10.41 9.83 -11.32
C LEU A 10 11.95 9.72 -11.33
N TRP A 11 12.50 9.11 -12.38
CA TRP A 11 13.94 8.98 -12.58
C TRP A 11 14.63 10.33 -12.75
N PHE A 12 14.01 11.24 -13.50
CA PHE A 12 14.47 12.62 -13.61
C PHE A 12 14.47 13.33 -12.24
N VAL A 13 13.37 13.25 -11.48
CA VAL A 13 13.24 13.87 -10.15
C VAL A 13 14.33 13.37 -9.21
N ALA A 14 14.59 12.05 -9.20
CA ALA A 14 15.65 11.47 -8.39
C ALA A 14 17.04 11.99 -8.75
N VAL A 15 17.37 12.14 -10.05
CA VAL A 15 18.67 12.69 -10.47
C VAL A 15 18.78 14.18 -10.16
N ALA A 16 17.70 14.95 -10.33
CA ALA A 16 17.66 16.37 -9.99
C ALA A 16 17.88 16.62 -8.49
N GLN A 17 17.27 15.80 -7.64
CA GLN A 17 17.42 15.84 -6.18
C GLN A 17 18.83 15.43 -5.75
N GLU A 18 19.33 14.30 -6.26
CA GLU A 18 20.63 13.77 -5.86
C GLU A 18 21.82 14.52 -6.46
N ARG A 19 21.61 15.27 -7.55
CA ARG A 19 22.68 15.91 -8.35
C ARG A 19 23.81 14.95 -8.72
N SER A 20 23.48 13.66 -8.85
CA SER A 20 24.43 12.58 -9.16
C SER A 20 23.69 11.39 -9.76
N PHE A 21 24.11 10.98 -10.96
CA PHE A 21 23.58 9.77 -11.59
C PHE A 21 23.92 8.51 -10.82
N THR A 22 25.09 8.44 -10.20
CA THR A 22 25.51 7.26 -9.44
C THR A 22 24.68 7.09 -8.18
N ARG A 23 24.44 8.18 -7.41
CA ARG A 23 23.61 8.12 -6.20
C ARG A 23 22.14 7.85 -6.55
N ALA A 24 21.61 8.52 -7.57
CA ALA A 24 20.24 8.30 -8.01
C ALA A 24 20.03 6.85 -8.50
N ALA A 25 20.98 6.29 -9.26
CA ALA A 25 20.90 4.92 -9.73
C ALA A 25 20.90 3.91 -8.57
N ALA A 26 21.76 4.13 -7.55
CA ALA A 26 21.77 3.32 -6.34
C ALA A 26 20.44 3.40 -5.58
N LYS A 27 19.87 4.61 -5.42
CA LYS A 27 18.56 4.82 -4.76
C LYS A 27 17.41 4.14 -5.51
N LEU A 28 17.46 4.15 -6.84
CA LEU A 28 16.42 3.58 -7.71
C LEU A 28 16.63 2.08 -8.02
N GLY A 29 17.67 1.44 -7.48
CA GLY A 29 17.98 0.03 -7.74
C GLY A 29 18.29 -0.27 -9.21
N THR A 30 18.86 0.69 -9.94
CA THR A 30 19.19 0.54 -11.37
C THR A 30 20.65 0.87 -11.67
N SER A 31 21.08 0.68 -12.91
CA SER A 31 22.43 1.02 -13.33
C SER A 31 22.52 2.49 -13.78
N GLN A 32 23.69 3.11 -13.60
CA GLN A 32 23.93 4.49 -14.05
C GLN A 32 23.74 4.63 -15.57
N SER A 33 24.13 3.63 -16.36
CA SER A 33 23.99 3.66 -17.83
C SER A 33 22.52 3.63 -18.25
N THR A 34 21.69 2.77 -17.62
CA THR A 34 20.25 2.72 -17.84
C THR A 34 19.58 4.04 -17.47
N LEU A 35 19.89 4.60 -16.30
CA LEU A 35 19.33 5.88 -15.87
C LEU A 35 19.71 7.02 -16.82
N SER A 36 20.95 7.02 -17.31
CA SER A 36 21.46 8.02 -18.25
C SER A 36 20.78 7.94 -19.63
N SER A 37 20.54 6.73 -20.16
CA SER A 37 19.84 6.54 -21.44
C SER A 37 18.37 6.90 -21.34
N THR A 38 17.68 6.49 -20.28
CA THR A 38 16.26 6.82 -20.07
C THR A 38 16.03 8.32 -19.95
N ILE A 39 16.89 9.06 -19.24
CA ILE A 39 16.75 10.52 -19.19
C ILE A 39 17.03 11.16 -20.57
N LYS A 40 17.97 10.63 -21.35
CA LYS A 40 18.18 11.13 -22.73
C LYS A 40 16.94 10.92 -23.61
N GLU A 41 16.28 9.77 -23.48
CA GLU A 41 15.05 9.47 -24.20
C GLU A 41 13.91 10.39 -23.76
N LEU A 42 13.78 10.66 -22.46
CA LEU A 42 12.85 11.65 -21.92
C LEU A 42 13.09 13.05 -22.49
N GLU A 43 14.33 13.54 -22.44
CA GLU A 43 14.72 14.84 -22.99
C GLU A 43 14.43 14.92 -24.50
N SER A 44 14.73 13.86 -25.25
CA SER A 44 14.44 13.74 -26.68
C SER A 44 12.94 13.80 -26.97
N ARG A 45 12.13 13.06 -26.21
CA ARG A 45 10.67 13.02 -26.36
C ARG A 45 10.01 14.35 -26.02
N LEU A 46 10.55 15.08 -25.05
CA LEU A 46 10.07 16.41 -24.68
C LEU A 46 10.62 17.52 -25.60
N GLY A 47 11.67 17.23 -26.39
CA GLY A 47 12.36 18.23 -27.21
C GLY A 47 13.09 19.28 -26.38
N VAL A 48 13.30 19.05 -25.08
CA VAL A 48 13.86 20.01 -24.13
C VAL A 48 14.88 19.32 -23.24
N ARG A 49 16.03 19.98 -23.06
CA ARG A 49 17.07 19.51 -22.15
C ARG A 49 16.72 19.86 -20.71
N LEU A 50 16.64 18.85 -19.86
CA LEU A 50 16.28 18.98 -18.45
C LEU A 50 17.51 19.01 -17.54
N LEU A 51 18.63 18.40 -17.96
CA LEU A 51 19.86 18.34 -17.18
C LEU A 51 21.08 18.85 -17.95
N THR A 52 21.88 19.67 -17.28
CA THR A 52 23.25 20.03 -17.69
C THR A 52 24.21 19.02 -17.07
N ARG A 53 25.00 18.34 -17.92
CA ARG A 53 25.95 17.30 -17.52
C ARG A 53 27.37 17.79 -17.80
N THR A 54 28.22 17.81 -16.77
CA THR A 54 29.68 17.93 -16.91
C THR A 54 30.32 16.61 -16.50
N THR A 55 31.63 16.48 -16.71
CA THR A 55 32.39 15.29 -16.27
C THR A 55 32.44 15.13 -14.74
N ARG A 56 32.07 16.17 -13.98
CA ARG A 56 32.15 16.19 -12.51
C ARG A 56 30.82 16.45 -11.80
N SER A 57 29.82 16.97 -12.50
CA SER A 57 28.56 17.37 -11.89
C SER A 57 27.38 17.26 -12.84
N VAL A 58 26.19 17.11 -12.26
CA VAL A 58 24.91 17.25 -12.97
C VAL A 58 24.03 18.24 -12.22
N ALA A 59 23.37 19.12 -12.96
CA ALA A 59 22.42 20.09 -12.42
C ALA A 59 21.21 20.23 -13.36
N PRO A 60 20.01 20.53 -12.82
CA PRO A 60 18.86 20.88 -13.64
C PRO A 60 19.12 22.12 -14.51
N THR A 61 18.55 22.13 -15.71
CA THR A 61 18.38 23.36 -16.50
C THR A 61 17.23 24.19 -15.93
N GLU A 62 16.97 25.39 -16.45
CA GLU A 62 15.78 26.17 -16.08
C GLU A 62 14.48 25.40 -16.31
N ALA A 63 14.38 24.67 -17.43
CA ALA A 63 13.24 23.82 -17.72
C ALA A 63 13.17 22.61 -16.76
N GLY A 64 14.31 22.01 -16.45
CA GLY A 64 14.40 20.93 -15.45
C GLY A 64 13.99 21.40 -14.06
N GLU A 65 14.42 22.58 -13.63
CA GLU A 65 14.09 23.15 -12.33
C GLU A 65 12.57 23.39 -12.19
N ARG A 66 11.94 23.98 -13.22
CA ARG A 66 10.47 24.13 -13.25
C ARG A 66 9.74 22.79 -13.14
N LEU A 67 10.23 21.78 -13.84
CA LEU A 67 9.63 20.44 -13.81
C LEU A 67 9.83 19.77 -12.45
N PHE A 68 11.01 19.89 -11.87
CA PHE A 68 11.36 19.33 -10.55
C PHE A 68 10.52 19.97 -9.44
N GLN A 69 10.37 21.30 -9.43
CA GLN A 69 9.54 22.00 -8.45
C GLN A 69 8.05 21.65 -8.56
N SER A 70 7.58 21.33 -9.78
CA SER A 70 6.19 20.93 -10.01
C SER A 70 5.92 19.47 -9.63
N LEU A 71 6.86 18.56 -9.94
CA LEU A 71 6.66 17.12 -9.78
C LEU A 71 7.21 16.54 -8.47
N GLY A 72 8.28 17.11 -7.93
CA GLY A 72 8.93 16.63 -6.70
C GLY A 72 7.94 16.46 -5.54
N PRO A 73 7.23 17.53 -5.11
CA PRO A 73 6.26 17.45 -4.03
C PRO A 73 5.14 16.43 -4.29
N ARG A 74 4.70 16.30 -5.55
CA ARG A 74 3.61 15.37 -5.92
C ARG A 74 4.05 13.92 -5.83
N PHE A 75 5.30 13.61 -6.17
CA PHE A 75 5.83 12.26 -5.97
C PHE A 75 6.02 11.95 -4.49
N ASP A 76 6.49 12.92 -3.70
CA ASP A 76 6.61 12.77 -2.25
C ASP A 76 5.23 12.53 -1.60
N GLU A 77 4.19 13.24 -2.04
CA GLU A 77 2.79 13.02 -1.60
C GLU A 77 2.30 11.60 -1.94
N ILE A 78 2.53 11.13 -3.18
CA ILE A 78 2.15 9.76 -3.58
C ILE A 78 2.88 8.71 -2.73
N GLU A 79 4.17 8.91 -2.45
CA GLU A 79 4.95 8.00 -1.62
C GLU A 79 4.44 8.00 -0.17
N ALA A 80 4.08 9.17 0.37
CA ALA A 80 3.48 9.30 1.69
C ALA A 80 2.10 8.62 1.78
N ASP A 81 1.23 8.79 0.78
CA ASP A 81 -0.07 8.14 0.71
C ASP A 81 0.08 6.62 0.69
N LEU A 82 0.99 6.09 -0.15
CA LEU A 82 1.28 4.66 -0.19
C LEU A 82 1.84 4.14 1.14
N ALA A 83 2.75 4.89 1.76
CA ALA A 83 3.30 4.53 3.08
C ALA A 83 2.19 4.51 4.16
N SER A 84 1.23 5.42 4.09
CA SER A 84 0.09 5.47 5.02
C SER A 84 -0.81 4.23 4.90
N LEU A 85 -0.99 3.69 3.68
CA LEU A 85 -1.73 2.45 3.46
C LEU A 85 -0.98 1.23 4.00
N VAL A 86 0.35 1.22 3.92
CA VAL A 86 1.18 0.17 4.53
C VAL A 86 1.13 0.26 6.06
N ALA A 87 1.16 1.46 6.64
CA ALA A 87 1.00 1.66 8.08
C ALA A 87 -0.39 1.22 8.59
N PHE A 88 -1.42 1.31 7.74
CA PHE A 88 -2.76 0.75 8.00
C PHE A 88 -2.75 -0.78 8.13
N ARG A 89 -1.73 -1.45 7.58
CA ARG A 89 -1.58 -2.91 7.59
C ARG A 89 -0.94 -3.44 8.88
N ASP A 90 -0.14 -2.61 9.57
CA ASP A 90 0.60 -2.99 10.78
C ASP A 90 -0.21 -2.81 12.08
N LYS A 91 -1.34 -2.08 12.02
CA LYS A 91 -2.34 -2.05 13.09
C LYS A 91 -3.64 -2.65 12.57
N PRO A 92 -4.15 -3.75 13.17
CA PRO A 92 -5.47 -4.24 12.82
C PRO A 92 -6.47 -3.11 12.99
N SER A 93 -7.21 -2.80 11.93
CA SER A 93 -8.17 -1.70 11.89
C SER A 93 -9.27 -2.04 10.88
N GLY A 94 -10.47 -1.48 11.08
CA GLY A 94 -11.65 -1.77 10.27
C GLY A 94 -12.69 -2.64 10.99
N THR A 95 -13.74 -3.01 10.27
CA THR A 95 -14.87 -3.77 10.83
C THR A 95 -14.75 -5.26 10.51
N VAL A 96 -14.86 -6.11 11.52
CA VAL A 96 -14.94 -7.58 11.38
C VAL A 96 -16.33 -8.05 11.80
N ARG A 97 -17.04 -8.71 10.90
CA ARG A 97 -18.40 -9.20 11.11
C ARG A 97 -18.37 -10.70 11.36
N ILE A 98 -18.71 -11.11 12.57
CA ILE A 98 -18.67 -12.52 13.00
C ILE A 98 -20.09 -13.00 13.26
N THR A 99 -20.45 -14.12 12.64
CA THR A 99 -21.69 -14.83 12.95
C THR A 99 -21.43 -15.97 13.93
N LEU A 100 -22.24 -16.10 14.97
CA LEU A 100 -22.07 -17.12 16.01
C LEU A 100 -23.39 -17.39 16.75
N SER A 101 -23.46 -18.45 17.55
CA SER A 101 -24.61 -18.67 18.44
C SER A 101 -24.46 -17.88 19.74
N ASP A 102 -25.58 -17.59 20.41
CA ASP A 102 -25.58 -16.91 21.73
C ASP A 102 -24.67 -17.63 22.74
N HIS A 103 -24.72 -18.96 22.73
CA HIS A 103 -23.87 -19.78 23.59
C HIS A 103 -22.39 -19.57 23.26
N ALA A 104 -21.99 -19.69 22.00
CA ALA A 104 -20.59 -19.51 21.60
C ALA A 104 -20.08 -18.09 21.89
N LEU A 105 -20.94 -17.08 21.74
CA LEU A 105 -20.64 -15.70 22.08
C LEU A 105 -20.27 -15.57 23.55
N GLN A 106 -21.13 -16.03 24.45
CA GLN A 106 -20.96 -15.85 25.89
C GLN A 106 -19.84 -16.72 26.47
N THR A 107 -19.73 -17.98 26.03
CA THR A 107 -18.82 -18.94 26.67
C THR A 107 -17.40 -18.91 26.13
N THR A 108 -17.22 -18.49 24.87
CA THR A 108 -15.95 -18.73 24.17
C THR A 108 -15.40 -17.46 23.53
N VAL A 109 -16.22 -16.74 22.75
CA VAL A 109 -15.73 -15.63 21.92
C VAL A 109 -15.57 -14.36 22.75
N TRP A 110 -16.60 -13.92 23.47
CA TRP A 110 -16.57 -12.68 24.24
C TRP A 110 -15.48 -12.63 25.32
N PRO A 111 -15.26 -13.68 26.15
CA PRO A 111 -14.23 -13.67 27.18
C PRO A 111 -12.80 -13.49 26.64
N LYS A 112 -12.55 -13.96 25.41
CA LYS A 112 -11.26 -13.83 24.72
C LYS A 112 -11.14 -12.54 23.93
N LEU A 113 -12.25 -12.06 23.37
CA LEU A 113 -12.28 -10.87 22.52
C LEU A 113 -12.23 -9.57 23.34
N GLN A 114 -12.96 -9.50 24.45
CA GLN A 114 -13.08 -8.28 25.27
C GLN A 114 -11.72 -7.70 25.70
N PRO A 115 -10.72 -8.48 26.18
CA PRO A 115 -9.41 -7.94 26.56
C PRO A 115 -8.64 -7.38 25.36
N VAL A 116 -8.74 -8.05 24.21
CA VAL A 116 -8.00 -7.71 22.99
C VAL A 116 -8.54 -6.41 22.36
N LEU A 117 -9.85 -6.16 22.43
CA LEU A 117 -10.44 -4.92 21.92
C LEU A 117 -9.93 -3.67 22.62
N GLY A 118 -9.42 -3.79 23.86
CA GLY A 118 -8.77 -2.67 24.56
C GLY A 118 -7.44 -2.25 23.92
N ASP A 119 -6.71 -3.22 23.36
CA ASP A 119 -5.40 -2.99 22.73
C ASP A 119 -5.53 -2.51 21.26
N TYR A 120 -6.72 -2.66 20.66
CA TYR A 120 -6.99 -2.34 19.26
C TYR A 120 -8.27 -1.48 19.08
N PRO A 121 -8.22 -0.18 19.47
CA PRO A 121 -9.40 0.70 19.43
C PRO A 121 -9.90 1.01 18.01
N ASP A 122 -9.07 0.81 16.99
CA ASP A 122 -9.41 1.02 15.58
C ASP A 122 -10.11 -0.19 14.94
N VAL A 123 -10.25 -1.30 15.67
CA VAL A 123 -11.02 -2.47 15.27
C VAL A 123 -12.44 -2.38 15.79
N ARG A 124 -13.42 -2.51 14.90
CA ARG A 124 -14.83 -2.68 15.26
C ARG A 124 -15.21 -4.13 15.02
N VAL A 125 -15.79 -4.79 16.02
CA VAL A 125 -16.34 -6.14 15.82
C VAL A 125 -17.85 -6.07 15.90
N GLU A 126 -18.49 -6.52 14.83
CA GLU A 126 -19.94 -6.69 14.79
C GLU A 126 -20.26 -8.18 14.99
N LEU A 127 -20.94 -8.48 16.11
CA LEU A 127 -21.28 -9.84 16.51
C LEU A 127 -22.75 -10.08 16.21
N TYR A 128 -23.01 -11.02 15.31
CA TYR A 128 -24.35 -11.38 14.90
C TYR A 128 -24.70 -12.74 15.48
N SER A 129 -25.61 -12.72 16.46
CA SER A 129 -26.19 -13.94 17.01
C SER A 129 -27.45 -14.29 16.25
N ASP A 130 -27.41 -15.41 15.51
CA ASP A 130 -28.61 -16.00 14.92
C ASP A 130 -28.69 -17.48 15.34
N ASN A 131 -29.83 -17.85 15.90
CA ASN A 131 -30.16 -19.24 16.24
C ASN A 131 -30.84 -19.97 15.05
N GLY A 132 -31.04 -19.29 13.92
CA GLY A 132 -31.55 -19.86 12.68
C GLY A 132 -30.44 -20.25 11.69
N MET A 133 -30.59 -21.40 11.04
CA MET A 133 -29.78 -21.75 9.86
C MET A 133 -30.18 -20.84 8.69
N LYS A 134 -29.50 -19.70 8.53
CA LYS A 134 -29.53 -18.92 7.29
C LYS A 134 -28.13 -18.73 6.72
N ASN A 135 -28.07 -18.82 5.40
CA ASN A 135 -26.89 -18.89 4.55
C ASN A 135 -25.85 -17.81 4.88
N ILE A 136 -24.71 -18.23 5.39
CA ILE A 136 -23.58 -17.36 5.76
C ILE A 136 -22.95 -16.69 4.52
N VAL A 137 -23.18 -17.25 3.32
CA VAL A 137 -22.56 -16.81 2.06
C VAL A 137 -23.22 -15.55 1.45
N GLU A 138 -24.48 -15.23 1.79
CA GLU A 138 -25.21 -14.10 1.18
C GLU A 138 -25.09 -12.76 1.94
N GLU A 139 -24.60 -12.76 3.20
CA GLU A 139 -24.72 -11.61 4.10
C GLU A 139 -23.41 -10.86 4.44
N ARG A 140 -22.29 -11.19 3.78
CA ARG A 140 -20.97 -10.55 3.97
C ARG A 140 -20.43 -10.64 5.41
N PHE A 141 -20.36 -11.86 5.94
CA PHE A 141 -19.62 -12.14 7.18
C PHE A 141 -18.16 -12.46 6.88
N ASP A 142 -17.26 -12.02 7.74
CA ASP A 142 -15.82 -12.28 7.63
C ASP A 142 -15.42 -13.60 8.30
N ALA A 143 -16.16 -14.03 9.33
CA ALA A 143 -15.92 -15.28 10.04
C ALA A 143 -17.22 -15.85 10.67
N GLY A 144 -17.23 -17.17 10.90
CA GLY A 144 -18.32 -17.87 11.57
C GLY A 144 -17.83 -18.79 12.68
N VAL A 145 -18.51 -18.79 13.83
CA VAL A 145 -18.30 -19.76 14.92
C VAL A 145 -19.48 -20.71 14.96
N ARG A 146 -19.19 -22.01 14.78
CA ARG A 146 -20.18 -23.08 14.72
C ARG A 146 -19.67 -24.32 15.46
N LEU A 147 -20.58 -25.15 15.95
CA LEU A 147 -20.25 -26.45 16.53
C LEU A 147 -19.94 -27.43 15.39
N GLY A 148 -18.65 -27.63 15.08
CA GLY A 148 -18.01 -28.78 14.42
C GLY A 148 -18.57 -29.47 13.17
N GLU A 149 -19.82 -29.25 12.76
CA GLU A 149 -20.58 -30.15 11.89
C GLU A 149 -21.04 -29.48 10.58
N SER A 150 -20.59 -28.25 10.29
CA SER A 150 -20.86 -27.58 9.02
C SER A 150 -19.74 -26.59 8.71
N ILE A 151 -18.95 -26.90 7.67
CA ILE A 151 -17.96 -26.01 7.07
C ILE A 151 -18.36 -25.88 5.60
N ASP A 152 -18.63 -24.66 5.15
CA ASP A 152 -18.90 -24.38 3.73
C ASP A 152 -17.63 -24.66 2.90
N ARG A 153 -17.81 -25.06 1.63
CA ARG A 153 -16.69 -25.25 0.71
C ARG A 153 -15.90 -23.93 0.65
N ASP A 154 -14.57 -24.03 0.82
CA ASP A 154 -13.59 -22.93 0.83
C ASP A 154 -13.33 -22.21 2.19
N MET A 155 -13.88 -22.67 3.31
CA MET A 155 -13.55 -22.14 4.64
C MET A 155 -12.39 -22.88 5.34
N ILE A 156 -11.51 -22.13 6.02
CA ILE A 156 -10.50 -22.67 6.94
C ILE A 156 -11.09 -22.71 8.35
N ALA A 157 -11.16 -23.90 8.96
CA ALA A 157 -11.65 -24.07 10.32
C ALA A 157 -10.50 -24.10 11.34
N VAL A 158 -10.67 -23.35 12.43
CA VAL A 158 -9.74 -23.32 13.57
C VAL A 158 -10.50 -23.65 14.85
N ARG A 159 -9.99 -24.61 15.65
CA ARG A 159 -10.57 -24.93 16.96
C ARG A 159 -10.24 -23.82 17.95
N ILE A 160 -11.27 -23.23 18.56
CA ILE A 160 -11.14 -22.11 19.50
C ILE A 160 -11.60 -22.43 20.94
N GLY A 161 -11.99 -23.68 21.21
CA GLY A 161 -12.47 -24.18 22.50
C GLY A 161 -13.00 -25.60 22.36
#